data_AF-W6YB89-F1
#
_entry.id   AF-W6YB89-F1
#
_cell.length_a   1.000
_cell.length_b   1.000
_cell.length_c   1.000
_cell.angle_alpha   90.00
_cell.angle_beta   90.00
_cell.angle_gamma   90.00
#
_symmetry.space_group_name_H-M   'P 1'
#
loop_
_entity.id
_entity.type
_entity.pdbx_description
1 polymer ?
#
loop_
_entity_poly.entity_id
_entity_poly.type
_entity_poly.pdbx_seq_one_letter_code
_entity_poly.pdbx_strand_id
1 'polypeptide(L)'
;MHLPTLSVLLAASASVVSAQATVPGLGCVCMAPTGSGRDQSIADRTTRCCHDNAGTMINTVNFWNRGNFYCRVPNSVTPADWDQNCCRKWYGSGTYGYCNQST
;
A
#
# COMPACT_ATOMS: atom_id res chain seq x y z
N MET A 1 -34.70 -56.36 2.91
CA MET A 1 -34.90 -54.90 3.03
C MET A 1 -33.52 -54.26 3.05
N HIS A 2 -33.08 -53.68 1.93
CA HIS A 2 -31.75 -53.04 1.80
C HIS A 2 -31.95 -51.52 1.86
N LEU A 3 -31.30 -50.85 2.81
CA LEU A 3 -31.17 -49.38 2.83
C LEU A 3 -29.91 -48.96 2.04
N PRO A 4 -29.95 -47.91 1.22
CA PRO A 4 -28.74 -47.28 0.72
C PRO A 4 -28.30 -46.17 1.68
N THR A 5 -27.12 -46.33 2.27
CA THR A 5 -26.44 -45.32 3.10
C THR A 5 -25.90 -44.22 2.19
N LEU A 6 -26.54 -43.04 2.19
CA LEU A 6 -26.02 -41.83 1.57
C LEU A 6 -24.71 -41.41 2.25
N SER A 7 -23.60 -41.46 1.53
CA SER A 7 -22.33 -40.87 1.98
C SER A 7 -22.21 -39.46 1.40
N VAL A 8 -22.42 -38.45 2.25
CA VAL A 8 -22.16 -37.04 1.92
C VAL A 8 -20.68 -36.76 2.11
N LEU A 9 -19.95 -36.58 1.00
CA LEU A 9 -18.57 -36.10 1.00
C LEU A 9 -18.58 -34.58 1.27
N LEU A 10 -18.26 -34.17 2.49
CA LEU A 10 -17.93 -32.77 2.81
C LEU A 10 -16.54 -32.46 2.23
N ALA A 11 -16.50 -31.70 1.13
CA ALA A 11 -15.27 -31.08 0.66
C ALA A 11 -14.88 -29.96 1.62
N ALA A 12 -13.87 -30.20 2.46
CA ALA A 12 -13.26 -29.16 3.29
C ALA A 12 -12.43 -28.23 2.40
N SER A 13 -12.98 -27.07 2.05
CA SER A 13 -12.24 -25.97 1.42
C SER A 13 -11.34 -25.33 2.48
N ALA A 14 -10.11 -25.84 2.60
CA ALA A 14 -9.07 -25.17 3.37
C ALA A 14 -8.81 -23.79 2.73
N SER A 15 -9.09 -22.71 3.47
CA SER A 15 -8.73 -21.37 3.07
C SER A 15 -7.21 -21.32 2.95
N VAL A 16 -6.71 -21.17 1.72
CA VAL A 16 -5.28 -20.92 1.49
C VAL A 16 -5.00 -19.56 2.13
N VAL A 17 -4.45 -19.55 3.34
CA VAL A 17 -3.81 -18.35 3.90
C VAL A 17 -2.55 -18.20 3.06
N SER A 18 -2.68 -17.45 1.96
CA SER A 18 -1.54 -17.00 1.19
C SER A 18 -0.69 -16.16 2.11
N ALA A 19 0.33 -16.77 2.71
CA ALA A 19 1.45 -16.04 3.28
C ALA A 19 2.03 -15.24 2.11
N GLN A 20 1.65 -13.96 2.03
CA GLN A 20 2.15 -13.05 1.03
C GLN A 20 3.64 -12.91 1.31
N ALA A 21 4.46 -13.69 0.61
CA ALA A 21 5.90 -13.54 0.64
C ALA A 21 6.19 -12.06 0.42
N THR A 22 6.75 -11.40 1.44
CA THR A 22 7.09 -9.99 1.36
C THR A 22 8.27 -9.86 0.42
N VAL A 23 8.01 -9.90 -0.90
CA VAL A 23 8.92 -9.32 -1.88
C VAL A 23 9.09 -7.87 -1.41
N PRO A 24 10.30 -7.42 -1.05
CA PRO A 24 10.49 -6.07 -0.52
C PRO A 24 10.11 -5.09 -1.64
N GLY A 25 8.87 -4.59 -1.54
CA GLY A 25 8.35 -3.60 -2.47
C GLY A 25 8.86 -2.23 -2.07
N LEU A 26 8.67 -1.26 -2.95
CA LEU A 26 8.86 0.14 -2.58
C LEU A 26 7.69 0.60 -1.71
N GLY A 27 8.02 1.26 -0.61
CA GLY A 27 7.11 2.11 0.13
C GLY A 27 7.26 3.56 -0.36
N CYS A 28 6.16 4.28 -0.55
CA CYS A 28 6.18 5.65 -1.06
C CYS A 28 5.21 6.57 -0.31
N VAL A 29 5.59 7.85 -0.18
CA VAL A 29 4.78 8.92 0.43
C VAL A 29 4.81 10.20 -0.40
N CYS A 30 3.74 10.99 -0.38
CA CYS A 30 3.71 12.33 -0.98
C CYS A 30 3.87 13.40 0.10
N MET A 31 4.98 14.12 0.07
CA MET A 31 5.36 15.11 1.06
C MET A 31 5.21 16.54 0.54
N ALA A 32 5.07 17.49 1.47
CA ALA A 32 5.20 18.91 1.22
C ALA A 32 5.70 19.63 2.49
N PRO A 33 6.30 20.82 2.37
CA PRO A 33 6.58 21.68 3.52
C PRO A 33 5.28 21.98 4.27
N THR A 34 5.24 21.66 5.56
CA THR A 34 4.07 21.92 6.42
C THR A 34 4.55 22.32 7.80
N GLY A 35 3.81 23.23 8.45
CA GLY A 35 4.00 23.60 9.84
C GLY A 35 3.30 22.60 10.77
N SER A 36 2.00 22.78 10.99
CA SER A 36 1.13 21.89 11.79
C SER A 36 0.29 20.95 10.92
N GLY A 37 -0.10 19.78 11.43
CA GLY A 37 -0.96 18.82 10.70
C GLY A 37 -0.24 18.09 9.56
N ARG A 38 1.10 18.04 9.64
CA ARG A 38 1.98 17.40 8.66
C ARG A 38 1.55 15.97 8.34
N ASP A 39 1.32 15.15 9.36
CA ASP A 39 1.04 13.73 9.16
C ASP A 39 -0.29 13.49 8.46
N GLN A 40 -1.37 14.20 8.86
CA GLN A 40 -2.68 14.06 8.21
C GLN A 40 -2.62 14.51 6.74
N SER A 41 -2.02 15.67 6.46
CA SER A 41 -1.93 16.17 5.08
C SER A 41 -1.03 15.27 4.20
N ILE A 42 0.05 14.69 4.73
CA ILE A 42 0.85 13.69 4.02
C ILE A 42 0.03 12.40 3.82
N ALA A 43 -0.77 11.98 4.80
CA ALA A 43 -1.60 10.77 4.73
C ALA A 43 -2.68 10.91 3.66
N ASP A 44 -3.40 12.02 3.63
CA ASP A 44 -4.45 12.29 2.64
C ASP A 44 -3.86 12.26 1.22
N ARG A 45 -2.71 12.95 1.04
CA ARG A 45 -2.02 12.98 -0.26
C ARG A 45 -1.55 11.61 -0.71
N THR A 46 -0.94 10.87 0.21
CA THR A 46 -0.40 9.53 -0.04
C THR A 46 -1.51 8.53 -0.32
N THR A 47 -2.64 8.60 0.38
CA THR A 47 -3.77 7.68 0.21
C THR A 47 -4.33 7.72 -1.20
N ARG A 48 -4.55 8.92 -1.74
CA ARG A 48 -5.01 9.08 -3.12
C ARG A 48 -4.01 8.49 -4.12
N CYS A 49 -2.74 8.84 -3.97
CA CYS A 49 -1.71 8.32 -4.86
C CYS A 49 -1.55 6.81 -4.76
N CYS A 50 -1.77 6.26 -3.56
CA CYS A 50 -1.74 4.84 -3.34
C CYS A 50 -2.87 4.12 -4.08
N HIS A 51 -4.08 4.65 -4.00
CA HIS A 51 -5.23 4.14 -4.74
C HIS A 51 -5.00 4.18 -6.26
N ASP A 52 -4.54 5.32 -6.79
CA ASP A 52 -4.30 5.50 -8.24
C ASP A 52 -3.23 4.54 -8.80
N ASN A 53 -2.29 4.10 -7.96
CA ASN A 53 -1.21 3.19 -8.33
C ASN A 53 -1.48 1.73 -7.95
N ALA A 54 -2.71 1.38 -7.59
CA ALA A 54 -3.09 0.04 -7.10
C ALA A 54 -2.18 -0.44 -5.93
N GLY A 55 -1.71 0.50 -5.12
CA GLY A 55 -0.91 0.24 -3.94
C GLY A 55 -1.77 -0.08 -2.71
N THR A 56 -1.09 -0.39 -1.62
CA THR A 56 -1.73 -0.64 -0.31
C THR A 56 -1.14 0.29 0.74
N MET A 57 -1.99 1.01 1.47
CA MET A 57 -1.55 1.82 2.61
C MET A 57 -1.12 0.91 3.76
N ILE A 58 0.09 1.12 4.25
CA ILE A 58 0.67 0.38 5.38
C ILE A 58 0.94 1.37 6.50
N ASN A 59 0.48 1.04 7.71
CA ASN A 59 0.84 1.77 8.93
C ASN A 59 2.17 1.22 9.46
N THR A 60 3.05 2.10 9.91
CA THR A 60 4.35 1.76 10.50
C THR A 60 4.67 2.70 11.66
N VAL A 61 5.60 2.33 12.52
CA VAL A 61 6.08 3.22 13.58
C VAL A 61 6.93 4.36 13.04
N ASN A 62 7.63 4.14 11.92
CA ASN A 62 8.52 5.11 11.32
C ASN A 62 8.90 4.68 9.89
N PHE A 63 8.39 5.40 8.89
CA PHE A 63 8.85 5.29 7.52
C PHE A 63 9.99 6.29 7.26
N TRP A 64 11.23 5.91 7.55
CA TRP A 64 12.45 6.69 7.23
C TRP A 64 12.40 8.18 7.67
N ASN A 65 11.83 8.44 8.84
CA ASN A 65 11.56 9.74 9.45
C ASN A 65 10.64 10.65 8.60
N ARG A 66 9.76 10.05 7.80
CA ARG A 66 8.81 10.76 6.92
C ARG A 66 7.36 10.69 7.38
N GLY A 67 7.01 9.68 8.19
CA GLY A 67 5.68 9.52 8.77
C GLY A 67 5.48 8.12 9.35
N ASN A 68 4.30 7.87 9.89
CA ASN A 68 3.91 6.60 10.51
C ASN A 68 3.11 5.71 9.52
N PHE A 69 3.32 5.94 8.23
CA PHE A 69 2.66 5.20 7.16
C PHE A 69 3.46 5.34 5.86
N TYR A 70 3.17 4.45 4.92
CA TYR A 70 3.59 4.56 3.53
C TYR A 70 2.62 3.82 2.62
N CYS A 71 2.64 4.12 1.33
CA CYS A 71 1.98 3.29 0.33
C CYS A 71 2.95 2.23 -0.18
N ARG A 72 2.65 0.94 0.00
CA ARG A 72 3.35 -0.14 -0.71
C ARG A 72 2.86 -0.16 -2.16
N VAL A 73 3.73 0.19 -3.08
CA VAL A 73 3.39 0.26 -4.53
C VAL A 73 3.81 -1.01 -5.27
N PRO A 74 3.16 -1.32 -6.41
CA PRO A 74 3.61 -2.39 -7.30
C PRO A 74 5.01 -2.14 -7.87
N ASN A 75 5.71 -3.21 -8.27
CA ASN A 75 7.08 -3.11 -8.84
C ASN A 75 7.18 -2.30 -10.14
N SER A 76 6.05 -2.07 -10.82
CA SER A 76 5.99 -1.22 -12.01
C SER A 76 6.08 0.28 -11.69
N VAL A 77 5.90 0.67 -10.43
CA VAL A 77 5.96 2.08 -10.00
C VAL A 77 7.37 2.43 -9.59
N THR A 78 7.98 3.38 -10.30
CA THR A 78 9.29 3.91 -9.94
C THR A 78 9.17 5.12 -9.00
N PRO A 79 10.24 5.49 -8.27
CA PRO A 79 10.24 6.73 -7.49
C PRO A 79 9.98 7.98 -8.32
N ALA A 80 10.45 8.00 -9.58
CA ALA A 80 10.22 9.10 -10.51
C ALA A 80 8.74 9.19 -10.91
N ASP A 81 8.10 8.05 -11.19
CA ASP A 81 6.66 8.00 -11.49
C ASP A 81 5.83 8.47 -10.30
N TRP A 82 6.16 8.00 -9.09
CA TRP A 82 5.47 8.43 -7.89
C TRP A 82 5.57 9.95 -7.66
N ASP A 83 6.78 10.52 -7.80
CA ASP A 83 7.01 11.96 -7.64
C ASP A 83 6.30 12.79 -8.72
N GLN A 84 6.53 12.49 -10.00
CA GLN A 84 6.08 13.31 -11.12
C GLN A 84 4.62 13.03 -11.49
N ASN A 85 4.27 11.76 -11.67
CA ASN A 85 2.98 11.34 -12.20
C ASN A 85 1.91 11.22 -11.12
N CYS A 86 2.27 11.32 -9.83
CA CYS A 86 1.32 11.37 -8.75
C CYS A 86 1.42 12.62 -7.87
N CYS A 87 2.50 12.77 -7.09
CA CYS A 87 2.55 13.84 -6.09
C CYS A 87 2.48 15.23 -6.74
N ARG A 88 3.38 15.52 -7.68
CA ARG A 88 3.43 16.81 -8.37
C ARG A 88 2.24 17.05 -9.28
N LYS A 89 1.76 16.01 -9.97
CA LYS A 89 0.56 16.07 -10.82
C LYS A 89 -0.67 16.52 -10.05
N TRP A 90 -0.92 15.94 -8.86
CA TRP A 90 -2.15 16.21 -8.12
C TRP A 90 -2.05 17.40 -7.15
N TYR A 91 -0.85 17.69 -6.64
CA TYR A 91 -0.68 18.66 -5.55
C TYR A 91 0.26 19.83 -5.89
N GLY A 92 0.84 19.84 -7.10
CA GLY A 92 1.66 20.94 -7.61
C GLY A 92 3.14 20.88 -7.21
N SER A 93 3.90 21.89 -7.66
CA SER A 93 5.37 21.94 -7.60
C SER A 93 5.97 21.98 -6.19
N GLY A 94 5.19 22.40 -5.19
CA GLY A 94 5.59 22.40 -3.77
C GLY A 94 5.52 21.03 -3.08
N THR A 95 5.08 20.01 -3.80
CA THR A 95 5.04 18.62 -3.31
C THR A 95 6.09 17.76 -3.99
N TYR A 96 6.45 16.67 -3.32
CA TYR A 96 7.41 15.72 -3.85
C TYR A 96 7.15 14.31 -3.32
N GLY A 97 7.50 13.33 -4.11
CA GLY A 97 7.48 11.91 -3.77
C GLY A 97 8.74 11.49 -3.04
N TYR A 98 8.60 10.66 -2.02
CA TYR A 98 9.70 9.92 -1.43
C TYR A 98 9.38 8.44 -1.40
N CYS A 99 10.27 7.64 -1.97
CA CYS A 99 10.17 6.19 -1.98
C CYS A 99 11.43 5.56 -1.41
N ASN A 100 11.26 4.47 -0.66
CA ASN A 100 12.36 3.65 -0.15
C ASN A 100 11.88 2.21 0.05
N GLN A 101 12.76 1.31 0.48
CA GLN A 101 12.40 -0.06 0.83
C GLN A 101 11.26 -0.06 1.86
N SER A 102 10.21 -0.84 1.57
CA SER A 102 9.14 -1.10 2.53
C SER A 102 9.68 -1.89 3.74
N THR A 103 9.19 -1.56 4.93
CA THR A 103 9.66 -2.05 6.24
C THR A 103 8.56 -2.76 6.99
#